data_AF-A0AA41X5Y8-F1
#
_entry.id   AF-A0AA41X5Y8-F1
#
_cell.length_a   1.000
_cell.length_b   1.000
_cell.length_c   1.000
_cell.angle_alpha   90.00
_cell.angle_beta   90.00
_cell.angle_gamma   90.00
#
_symmetry.space_group_name_H-M   'P 1'
#
loop_
_entity.id
_entity.type
_entity.pdbx_description
1 polymer ?
#
loop_
_entity_poly.entity_id
_entity_poly.type
_entity_poly.pdbx_seq_one_letter_code
_entity_poly.pdbx_strand_id
1 'polypeptide(L)' 'MDKKYTIVGTDIEEVRRRNAQSGLSYRQVKDLLAQTGGRGTAVYSKTNAEEVRSRLKR' A
#
# COMPACT_ATOMS: atom_id res chain seq x y z
N MET A 1 0.50 -31.00 7.24
CA MET A 1 1.10 -31.14 5.90
C MET A 1 0.78 -29.87 5.13
N ASP A 2 1.70 -28.91 5.11
CA ASP A 2 1.58 -27.75 4.23
C ASP A 2 1.58 -28.22 2.78
N LYS A 3 0.54 -27.88 2.02
CA LYS A 3 0.43 -28.24 0.61
C LYS A 3 1.37 -27.34 -0.18
N LYS A 4 2.55 -27.88 -0.52
CA LYS A 4 3.55 -27.18 -1.33
C LYS A 4 3.05 -26.85 -2.73
N TYR A 5 2.24 -27.73 -3.33
CA TYR A 5 1.69 -27.55 -4.68
C TYR A 5 0.15 -27.48 -4.68
N THR A 6 -0.43 -26.66 -5.55
CA THR A 6 -1.86 -26.68 -5.85
C THR A 6 -2.23 -27.88 -6.73
N ILE A 7 -3.54 -28.13 -6.90
CA ILE A 7 -4.05 -29.20 -7.78
C ILE A 7 -3.56 -29.04 -9.24
N VAL A 8 -3.28 -27.80 -9.64
CA VAL A 8 -2.75 -27.46 -10.98
C VAL A 8 -1.22 -27.36 -11.00
N GLY A 9 -0.52 -27.74 -9.93
CA GLY A 9 0.95 -27.80 -9.87
C GLY A 9 1.65 -26.49 -9.49
N THR A 10 0.94 -25.49 -8.97
CA THR A 10 1.56 -24.22 -8.55
C THR A 10 2.30 -24.38 -7.22
N ASP A 11 3.59 -24.06 -7.20
CA ASP A 11 4.40 -24.02 -5.97
C ASP A 11 4.05 -22.80 -5.10
N ILE A 12 3.43 -23.04 -3.95
CA ILE A 12 2.98 -21.99 -3.03
C ILE A 12 4.16 -21.28 -2.37
N GLU A 13 5.28 -21.96 -2.10
CA GLU A 13 6.44 -21.36 -1.47
C GLU A 13 7.14 -20.39 -2.41
N GLU A 14 7.29 -20.77 -3.68
CA GLU A 14 7.87 -19.92 -4.71
C GLU A 14 6.99 -18.69 -4.98
N VAL A 15 5.66 -18.85 -5.02
CA VAL A 15 4.72 -17.73 -5.17
C VAL A 15 4.85 -16.76 -3.98
N ARG A 16 4.92 -17.27 -2.76
CA ARG A 16 5.09 -16.42 -1.56
C ARG A 16 6.42 -15.66 -1.60
N ARG A 17 7.51 -16.33 -2.00
CA ARG A 17 8.84 -15.73 -2.17
C ARG A 17 8.82 -14.61 -3.21
N ARG A 18 8.20 -14.85 -4.37
CA ARG A 18 8.06 -13.84 -5.43
C ARG A 18 7.21 -12.67 -4.97
N ASN A 19 6.07 -12.91 -4.31
CA ASN A 19 5.21 -11.84 -3.78
C ASN A 19 5.96 -10.95 -2.77
N ALA A 20 6.78 -11.53 -1.90
CA ALA A 20 7.63 -10.78 -0.97
C ALA A 20 8.67 -9.90 -1.69
N GLN A 21 9.10 -10.29 -2.90
CA GLN A 21 10.05 -9.55 -3.74
C GLN A 21 9.38 -8.62 -4.75
N SER A 22 8.05 -8.62 -4.86
CA SER A 22 7.30 -7.89 -5.90
C SER A 22 7.07 -6.41 -5.58
N GLY A 23 7.54 -5.95 -4.41
CA GLY A 23 7.30 -4.59 -3.94
C GLY A 23 5.90 -4.39 -3.36
N LEU A 24 5.47 -3.13 -3.28
CA LEU A 24 4.16 -2.78 -2.71
C LEU A 24 3.02 -3.20 -3.63
N SER A 25 1.98 -3.79 -3.05
CA SER A 25 0.73 -4.01 -3.78
C SER A 25 0.07 -2.67 -4.14
N TYR A 26 -0.78 -2.69 -5.16
CA TYR A 26 -1.56 -1.53 -5.58
C TYR A 26 -2.28 -0.81 -4.42
N ARG A 27 -2.87 -1.58 -3.49
CA ARG A 27 -3.54 -1.02 -2.30
C ARG A 27 -2.54 -0.32 -1.37
N GLN A 28 -1.40 -0.94 -1.11
CA GLN A 28 -0.36 -0.35 -0.27
C GLN A 28 0.24 0.92 -0.91
N VAL A 29 0.41 0.94 -2.23
CA VAL A 29 0.80 2.15 -2.97
C VAL A 29 -0.25 3.25 -2.80
N LYS A 30 -1.54 2.91 -2.94
CA LYS A 30 -2.63 3.87 -2.74
C LYS A 30 -2.65 4.44 -1.32
N ASP A 31 -2.47 3.59 -0.31
CA ASP A 31 -2.41 4.00 1.10
C ASP A 31 -1.19 4.90 1.37
N LEU A 32 -0.03 4.58 0.78
CA LEU A 32 1.17 5.42 0.89
C LEU A 32 0.97 6.78 0.24
N LEU A 33 0.41 6.83 -0.97
CA LEU A 33 0.15 8.08 -1.69
C LEU A 33 -0.92 8.94 -0.99
N ALA A 34 -1.86 8.31 -0.28
CA ALA A 34 -2.84 9.02 0.54
C ALA A 34 -2.18 9.71 1.75
N GLN A 35 -1.16 9.09 2.34
CA GLN A 35 -0.40 9.66 3.46
C GLN A 35 0.53 10.80 3.01
N THR A 36 1.19 10.66 1.86
CA THR A 36 2.21 11.61 1.40
C THR A 36 1.66 12.77 0.56
N GLY A 37 0.38 12.73 0.18
CA GLY A 37 -0.27 13.86 -0.50
C GLY A 37 0.19 14.07 -1.95
N GLY A 38 0.42 12.99 -2.70
CA GLY A 38 0.75 13.04 -4.13
C GLY A 38 -0.30 13.74 -5.02
N ARG A 39 0.09 14.06 -6.28
CA ARG A 39 -0.80 14.68 -7.28
C ARG A 39 -2.08 13.84 -7.45
N GLY A 40 -3.24 14.42 -7.16
CA GLY A 40 -4.54 13.74 -7.29
C GLY A 40 -4.93 12.83 -6.12
N THR A 41 -4.12 12.70 -5.06
CA THR A 41 -4.47 11.87 -3.88
C THR A 41 -5.02 12.67 -2.70
N ALA A 42 -5.24 13.98 -2.88
CA ALA A 42 -5.84 14.86 -1.89
C ALA A 42 -7.16 14.32 -1.32
N VAL A 43 -7.97 13.64 -2.15
CA VAL A 43 -9.23 13.01 -1.72
C VAL A 43 -9.06 11.84 -0.74
N TYR A 44 -7.87 11.25 -0.67
CA TYR A 44 -7.53 10.16 0.25
C TYR A 44 -6.76 10.64 1.47
N SER A 45 -6.27 11.88 1.47
CA SER A 45 -5.54 12.44 2.60
C SER A 45 -6.49 12.79 3.74
N LYS A 46 -6.23 12.26 4.93
CA LYS A 46 -6.95 12.63 6.17
C LYS A 46 -6.48 13.97 6.76
N THR A 47 -5.68 14.74 6.03
CA THR A 47 -5.12 16.00 6.50
C THR A 47 -6.21 17.06 6.60
N ASN A 48 -6.44 17.60 7.79
CA ASN A 48 -7.35 18.74 7.99
C ASN A 48 -6.65 20.05 7.58
N ALA A 49 -7.07 20.62 6.46
CA ALA A 49 -6.47 21.84 5.92
C ALA A 49 -6.57 23.05 6.87
N GLU A 50 -7.64 23.16 7.65
CA GLU A 50 -7.83 24.26 8.61
C GLU A 50 -6.86 24.17 9.79
N GLU A 51 -6.61 22.96 10.29
CA GLU A 51 -5.62 22.73 11.35
C GLU A 51 -4.21 23.13 10.91
N VAL A 52 -3.82 22.75 9.69
CA VAL A 52 -2.51 23.08 9.12
C VAL A 52 -2.35 24.59 8.95
N ARG A 53 -3.38 25.28 8.43
CA ARG A 53 -3.37 26.74 8.30
C ARG A 53 -3.26 27.44 9.65
N SER A 54 -3.93 26.93 10.68
CA SER A 54 -3.86 27.51 12.03
C SER A 54 -2.47 27.38 12.68
N ARG A 55 -1.73 26.30 12.38
CA ARG A 55 -0.34 26.12 12.87
C ARG A 55 0.67 27.03 12.18
N LEU A 56 0.44 27.38 10.90
CA LEU A 56 1.32 28.24 10.11
C LEU A 56 1.16 29.73 10.41
N LYS A 57 0.01 30.16 10.95
CA LYS A 57 -0.26 31.54 11.36
C LYS A 57 0.41 31.95 12.70
N ARG A 58 1.51 31.31 13.08
CA ARG A 58 2.28 31.66 14.29
C ARG A 58 3.15 32.89 14.07
#